data_AF-A0AB34G9D2-F1
#
_entry.id   AF-A0AB34G9D2-F1
#
_cell.length_a   1.000
_cell.length_b   1.000
_cell.length_c   1.000
_cell.angle_alpha   90.00
_cell.angle_beta   90.00
_cell.angle_gamma   90.00
#
_symmetry.space_group_name_H-M   'P 1'
#
loop_
_entity.id
_entity.type
_entity.pdbx_description
1 polymer ?
#
loop_
_entity_poly.entity_id
_entity_poly.type
_entity_poly.pdbx_seq_one_letter_code
_entity_poly.pdbx_strand_id
1 'polypeptide(L)'
;MASHVDLLTELQLLEKVPTLERLRAAQKRRAQQLKKWAQYEQDLQHRKRKHERKRSTGGRRKKVSFEASVALLEASLRNDAEEVIWVLSGGVEAASRQQALSPDYVQLPGSMTKPGAPSWLGRLLHAGELVPGQLLGR
;
A
#
# COMPACT_ATOMS: atom_id res chain seq x y z
N MET A 1 -5.84 -30.14 6.02
CA MET A 1 -7.08 -29.38 5.70
C MET A 1 -7.98 -30.30 4.88
N ALA A 2 -9.32 -30.17 4.96
CA ALA A 2 -10.21 -30.98 4.12
C ALA A 2 -10.04 -30.55 2.65
N SER A 3 -10.09 -31.49 1.70
CA SER A 3 -9.97 -31.14 0.28
C SER A 3 -11.25 -30.45 -0.19
N HIS A 4 -11.14 -29.62 -1.23
CA HIS A 4 -12.31 -28.95 -1.82
C HIS A 4 -13.40 -29.94 -2.22
N VAL A 5 -12.99 -31.10 -2.77
CA VAL A 5 -13.90 -32.17 -3.17
C VAL A 5 -14.64 -32.75 -1.97
N ASP A 6 -13.95 -33.03 -0.85
CA ASP A 6 -14.59 -33.53 0.37
C ASP A 6 -15.66 -32.56 0.92
N LEU A 7 -15.39 -31.25 0.81
CA LEU A 7 -16.33 -30.22 1.25
C LEU A 7 -17.61 -30.23 0.41
N LEU A 8 -17.49 -30.35 -0.91
CA LEU A 8 -18.64 -30.39 -1.83
C LEU A 8 -19.48 -31.65 -1.63
N THR A 9 -18.83 -32.81 -1.49
CA THR A 9 -19.52 -34.08 -1.24
C THR A 9 -20.30 -34.04 0.08
N GLU A 10 -19.70 -33.48 1.14
CA GLU A 10 -20.40 -33.31 2.42
C GLU A 10 -21.60 -32.37 2.29
N LEU A 11 -21.49 -31.26 1.54
CA LEU A 11 -22.59 -30.33 1.33
C LEU A 11 -23.78 -30.97 0.59
N GLN A 12 -23.52 -31.75 -0.46
CA GLN A 12 -24.56 -32.51 -1.17
C GLN A 12 -25.24 -33.55 -0.26
N LEU A 13 -24.50 -34.16 0.66
CA LEU A 13 -25.09 -35.07 1.64
C LEU A 13 -25.98 -34.30 2.62
N LEU A 14 -25.49 -33.17 3.16
CA LEU A 14 -26.19 -32.35 4.15
C LEU A 14 -27.53 -31.79 3.65
N GLU A 15 -27.69 -31.55 2.34
CA GLU A 15 -28.96 -31.10 1.74
C GLU A 15 -30.13 -32.06 2.03
N LYS A 16 -29.83 -33.36 2.14
CA LYS A 16 -30.83 -34.42 2.37
C LYS A 16 -31.13 -34.67 3.84
N VAL A 17 -30.41 -34.02 4.75
CA VAL A 17 -30.47 -34.31 6.20
C VAL A 17 -31.30 -33.22 6.91
N PRO A 18 -32.12 -33.57 7.92
CA PRO A 18 -32.87 -32.58 8.71
C PRO A 18 -31.98 -31.49 9.32
N THR A 19 -32.56 -30.30 9.51
CA THR A 19 -31.85 -29.07 9.92
C THR A 19 -31.05 -29.23 11.21
N LEU A 20 -31.55 -30.00 12.19
CA LEU A 20 -30.84 -30.23 13.45
C LEU A 20 -29.52 -30.99 13.25
N GLU A 21 -29.52 -32.00 12.40
CA GLU A 21 -28.32 -32.78 12.08
C GLU A 21 -27.31 -31.95 11.26
N ARG A 22 -27.80 -31.09 10.36
CA ARG A 22 -26.96 -30.10 9.67
C ARG A 22 -26.22 -29.18 10.65
N LEU A 23 -26.92 -28.71 11.68
CA LEU A 23 -26.32 -27.87 12.72
C LEU A 23 -25.22 -28.62 13.50
N ARG A 24 -25.47 -29.87 13.89
CA ARG A 24 -24.48 -30.72 14.56
C ARG A 24 -23.24 -30.95 13.69
N ALA A 25 -23.43 -31.21 12.40
CA ALA A 25 -22.33 -31.38 11.45
C ALA A 25 -21.48 -30.10 11.33
N ALA A 26 -22.11 -28.92 11.22
CA ALA A 26 -21.42 -27.64 11.17
C ALA A 26 -20.60 -27.37 12.45
N GLN A 27 -21.18 -27.62 13.63
CA GLN A 27 -20.48 -27.50 14.91
C GLN A 27 -19.27 -28.44 14.99
N LYS A 28 -19.44 -29.71 14.61
CA LYS A 28 -18.36 -30.71 14.58
C LYS A 28 -17.23 -30.28 13.63
N ARG A 29 -17.57 -29.78 12.45
CA ARG A 29 -16.60 -29.29 11.47
C ARG A 29 -15.83 -28.08 12.00
N ARG A 30 -16.50 -27.13 12.64
CA ARG A 30 -15.85 -25.97 13.27
C ARG A 30 -14.87 -26.41 14.35
N ALA A 31 -15.26 -27.34 15.22
CA ALA A 31 -14.38 -27.88 16.25
C ALA A 31 -13.13 -28.56 15.64
N GLN A 32 -13.28 -29.30 14.56
CA GLN A 32 -12.15 -29.92 13.85
C GLN A 32 -11.21 -28.88 13.22
N GLN A 33 -11.76 -27.81 12.63
CA GLN A 33 -10.95 -26.72 12.07
C GLN A 33 -10.12 -26.06 13.17
N LEU A 34 -10.72 -25.75 14.32
CA LEU A 34 -10.03 -25.15 15.45
C LEU A 34 -8.92 -26.06 15.99
N LYS A 35 -9.17 -27.38 16.10
CA LYS A 35 -8.14 -28.35 16.51
C LYS A 35 -6.97 -28.39 15.54
N LYS A 36 -7.25 -28.48 14.23
CA LYS A 36 -6.21 -28.48 13.19
C LYS A 36 -5.46 -27.15 13.14
N TRP A 37 -6.14 -26.04 13.38
CA TRP A 37 -5.53 -24.70 13.46
C TRP A 37 -4.57 -24.59 14.64
N ALA A 38 -4.99 -25.00 15.85
CA ALA A 38 -4.14 -24.98 17.03
C ALA A 38 -2.86 -25.82 16.83
N GLN A 39 -2.96 -26.98 16.18
CA GLN A 39 -1.79 -27.79 15.80
C GLN A 39 -0.88 -27.07 14.79
N TYR A 40 -1.47 -26.52 13.73
CA TYR A 40 -0.73 -25.77 12.73
C TYR A 40 0.00 -24.55 13.32
N GLU A 41 -0.63 -23.85 14.26
CA GLU A 41 -0.04 -22.72 14.97
C GLU A 41 1.15 -23.14 15.83
N GLN A 42 1.05 -24.26 16.55
CA GLN A 42 2.17 -24.86 17.26
C GLN A 42 3.33 -25.18 16.30
N ASP A 43 3.07 -25.87 15.20
CA ASP A 43 4.09 -26.20 14.19
C ASP A 43 4.77 -24.95 13.61
N LEU A 44 4.01 -23.88 13.36
CA LEU A 44 4.53 -22.59 12.94
C LEU A 44 5.49 -21.99 13.96
N GLN A 45 5.18 -22.07 15.25
CA GLN A 45 6.07 -21.61 16.31
C GLN A 45 7.34 -22.45 16.39
N HIS A 46 7.24 -23.78 16.26
CA HIS A 46 8.41 -24.66 16.20
C HIS A 46 9.31 -24.33 14.99
N ARG A 47 8.71 -24.03 13.83
CA ARG A 47 9.44 -23.61 12.62
C ARG A 47 10.07 -22.22 12.77
N LYS A 48 9.41 -21.27 13.43
CA LYS A 48 9.97 -19.94 13.74
C LYS A 48 11.22 -20.07 14.61
N ARG A 49 11.16 -20.85 15.69
CA ARG A 49 12.33 -21.13 16.56
C ARG A 49 13.49 -21.79 15.81
N LYS A 50 13.20 -22.69 14.86
CA LYS A 50 14.23 -23.34 14.02
C LYS A 50 14.82 -22.38 12.97
N HIS A 51 14.02 -21.47 12.42
CA HIS A 51 14.46 -20.50 11.42
C HIS A 51 15.21 -19.31 12.04
N GLU A 52 14.88 -18.92 13.27
CA GLU A 52 15.53 -17.81 13.99
C GLU A 52 17.03 -18.05 14.20
N ARG A 53 17.43 -19.32 14.45
CA ARG A 53 18.84 -19.73 14.52
C ARG A 53 19.63 -19.50 13.24
N LYS A 54 18.97 -19.29 12.09
CA LYS A 54 19.61 -19.13 10.76
C LYS A 54 19.45 -17.72 10.17
N ARG A 55 18.72 -16.81 10.84
CA ARG A 55 18.37 -15.46 10.32
C ARG A 55 18.88 -14.30 11.17
N SER A 56 19.76 -14.55 12.14
CA SER A 56 20.28 -13.53 13.07
C SER A 56 21.09 -12.40 12.40
N THR A 57 21.40 -12.46 11.10
CA THR A 57 22.22 -11.45 10.40
C THR A 57 21.46 -10.56 9.41
N GLY A 58 20.14 -10.70 9.25
CA GLY A 58 19.38 -9.90 8.29
C GLY A 58 18.03 -9.46 8.82
N GLY A 59 17.99 -8.29 9.45
CA GLY A 59 16.78 -7.69 10.02
C GLY A 59 15.60 -7.76 9.03
N ARG A 60 14.46 -8.29 9.49
CA ARG A 60 13.23 -8.37 8.70
C ARG A 60 12.79 -6.95 8.37
N ARG A 61 13.12 -6.46 7.17
CA ARG A 61 12.56 -5.20 6.67
C ARG A 61 11.05 -5.36 6.58
N LYS A 62 10.31 -4.45 7.24
CA LYS A 62 8.85 -4.37 7.14
C LYS A 62 8.52 -4.11 5.67
N LYS A 63 7.72 -4.99 5.06
CA LYS A 63 7.37 -4.92 3.62
C LYS A 63 6.28 -3.88 3.32
N VAL A 64 5.58 -3.44 4.36
CA VAL A 64 4.44 -2.52 4.29
C VAL A 64 4.58 -1.52 5.42
N SER A 65 4.37 -0.25 5.11
CA SER A 65 4.38 0.88 6.05
C SER A 65 3.21 1.81 5.75
N PHE A 66 2.69 2.47 6.78
CA PHE A 66 1.65 3.49 6.67
C PHE A 66 2.26 4.90 6.84
N GLU A 67 1.50 5.93 6.51
CA GLU A 67 1.89 7.32 6.80
C GLU A 67 2.08 7.53 8.30
N ALA A 68 3.04 8.39 8.66
CA ALA A 68 3.38 8.68 10.06
C ALA A 68 2.19 9.28 10.83
N SER A 69 1.34 10.07 10.16
CA SER A 69 0.09 10.62 10.72
C SER A 69 -0.87 9.52 11.17
N VAL A 70 -1.13 8.53 10.31
CA VAL A 70 -2.00 7.38 10.59
C VAL A 70 -1.42 6.53 11.72
N ALA A 71 -0.11 6.25 11.67
CA ALA A 71 0.57 5.48 12.71
C ALA A 71 0.53 6.18 14.08
N LEU A 72 0.73 7.50 14.11
CA LEU A 72 0.68 8.30 15.33
C LEU A 72 -0.72 8.32 15.95
N LEU A 73 -1.74 8.56 15.13
CA LEU A 73 -3.13 8.56 15.58
C LEU A 73 -3.52 7.19 16.14
N GLU A 74 -3.17 6.12 15.44
CA GLU A 74 -3.49 4.75 15.85
C GLU A 74 -2.77 4.35 17.15
N ALA A 75 -1.49 4.70 17.30
CA ALA A 75 -0.73 4.49 18.53
C ALA A 75 -1.31 5.29 19.72
N SER A 76 -1.78 6.52 19.47
CA SER A 76 -2.45 7.35 20.49
C SER A 76 -3.78 6.74 20.94
N LEU A 77 -4.57 6.20 20.00
CA LEU A 77 -5.82 5.48 20.27
C LEU A 77 -5.60 4.22 21.11
N ARG A 78 -4.48 3.51 20.90
CA ARG A 78 -4.07 2.36 21.73
C ARG A 78 -3.44 2.75 23.07
N ASN A 79 -3.20 4.04 23.30
CA ASN A 79 -2.47 4.56 24.44
C ASN A 79 -1.06 3.94 24.57
N ASP A 80 -0.37 3.74 23.44
CA ASP A 80 0.99 3.22 23.39
C ASP A 80 1.99 4.39 23.35
N ALA A 81 2.39 4.86 24.53
CA ALA A 81 3.25 6.03 24.67
C ALA A 81 4.63 5.83 24.01
N GLU A 82 5.20 4.62 24.11
CA GLU A 82 6.51 4.30 23.54
C GLU A 82 6.46 4.34 22.01
N GLU A 83 5.40 3.80 21.41
CA GLU A 83 5.23 3.86 19.96
C GLU A 83 4.95 5.28 19.47
N VAL A 84 4.17 6.07 20.21
CA VAL A 84 3.98 7.50 19.92
C VAL A 84 5.32 8.25 19.93
N ILE A 85 6.16 8.03 20.95
CA ILE A 85 7.49 8.64 21.03
C ILE A 85 8.37 8.17 19.86
N TRP A 86 8.33 6.88 19.52
CA TRP A 86 9.09 6.34 18.41
C TRP A 86 8.68 6.92 17.05
N VAL A 87 7.37 7.05 16.79
CA VAL A 87 6.83 7.64 15.56
C VAL A 87 7.18 9.13 15.47
N LEU A 88 7.07 9.87 16.58
CA LEU A 88 7.46 11.29 16.62
C LEU A 88 8.97 11.48 16.42
N SER A 89 9.78 10.64 17.06
CA SER A 89 11.24 10.66 16.92
C SER A 89 11.71 10.34 15.50
N GLY A 90 10.93 9.56 14.73
CA GLY A 90 11.25 9.19 13.36
C GLY A 90 10.63 10.09 12.28
N GLY A 91 9.62 10.91 12.59
CA GLY A 91 8.68 11.42 11.59
C GLY A 91 8.39 12.93 11.58
N VAL A 92 8.81 13.71 12.58
CA VAL A 92 8.45 15.15 12.63
C VAL A 92 9.39 16.03 11.80
N GLU A 93 10.63 15.60 11.50
CA GLU A 93 11.52 16.35 10.59
C GLU A 93 11.16 16.20 9.10
N ALA A 94 10.56 15.07 8.70
CA ALA A 94 10.28 14.80 7.29
C ALA A 94 8.95 15.42 6.80
N ALA A 95 7.93 15.48 7.67
CA ALA A 95 6.63 16.07 7.33
C ALA A 95 6.68 17.61 7.24
N SER A 96 7.43 18.28 8.11
CA SER A 96 7.61 19.75 8.04
C SER A 96 8.43 20.20 6.83
N ARG A 97 9.21 19.32 6.20
CA ARG A 97 10.07 19.66 5.05
C ARG A 97 9.33 19.69 3.71
N GLN A 98 8.18 19.02 3.58
CA GLN A 98 7.40 19.02 2.34
C GLN A 98 6.49 20.25 2.19
N GLN A 99 6.21 20.96 3.28
CA GLN A 99 5.42 22.20 3.24
C GLN A 99 6.27 23.47 3.09
N ALA A 100 7.61 23.38 3.21
CA ALA A 100 8.53 24.50 3.14
C ALA A 100 9.21 24.70 1.77
N LEU A 101 8.66 24.14 0.69
CA LEU A 101 9.17 24.34 -0.67
C LEU A 101 8.06 24.86 -1.60
N SER A 102 7.47 26.01 -1.26
CA SER A 102 7.08 26.98 -2.29
C SER A 102 8.14 28.09 -2.27
N PRO A 103 9.08 28.14 -3.22
CA PRO A 103 9.80 29.36 -3.48
C PRO A 103 8.84 30.27 -4.24
N ASP A 104 8.08 31.08 -3.50
CA ASP A 104 7.44 32.27 -4.05
C ASP A 104 8.57 33.20 -4.52
N TYR A 105 8.94 33.04 -5.78
CA TYR A 105 9.80 33.93 -6.51
C TYR A 105 9.04 35.25 -6.69
N VAL A 106 9.25 36.20 -5.79
CA VAL A 106 8.92 37.60 -6.04
C VAL A 106 9.92 38.13 -7.07
N GLN A 107 9.58 37.94 -8.35
CA GLN A 107 10.31 38.51 -9.49
C GLN A 107 9.95 40.00 -9.61
N LEU A 108 10.82 40.89 -9.10
CA LEU A 108 10.78 42.32 -9.45
C LEU A 108 11.30 42.54 -10.88
N PRO A 109 10.73 43.49 -11.65
CA PRO A 109 11.08 43.70 -13.05
C PRO A 109 12.39 44.48 -13.14
N GLY A 110 13.43 43.83 -13.67
CA GLY A 110 14.73 44.46 -13.89
C GLY A 110 15.46 43.74 -15.01
N SER A 111 15.49 44.37 -16.18
CA SER A 111 16.26 43.98 -17.35
C SER A 111 17.72 43.68 -17.01
N MET A 112 18.24 42.53 -17.43
CA MET A 112 19.62 42.40 -17.92
C MET A 112 19.80 41.03 -18.59
N THR A 113 20.30 41.09 -19.81
CA THR A 113 20.59 40.00 -20.75
C THR A 113 21.54 38.95 -20.17
N LYS A 114 21.24 37.66 -20.34
CA LYS A 114 22.21 36.56 -20.16
C LYS A 114 22.69 36.05 -21.53
N PRO A 115 24.01 35.94 -21.78
CA PRO A 115 24.54 35.25 -22.93
C PRO A 115 24.63 33.74 -22.64
N GLY A 116 24.32 32.92 -23.64
CA GLY A 116 24.68 31.50 -23.67
C GLY A 116 23.64 30.54 -23.10
N ALA A 117 22.66 30.16 -23.92
CA ALA A 117 21.94 28.90 -23.77
C ALA A 117 22.07 28.08 -25.07
N PRO A 118 22.36 26.76 -24.99
CA PRO A 118 22.67 25.91 -26.13
C PRO A 118 21.48 25.56 -27.03
N SER A 119 21.82 25.22 -28.27
CA SER A 119 21.02 25.36 -29.49
C SER A 119 20.27 24.09 -29.96
N TRP A 120 19.36 23.52 -29.16
CA TRP A 120 18.70 22.27 -29.60
C TRP A 120 17.18 22.14 -29.39
N LEU A 121 16.45 23.19 -29.00
CA LEU A 121 14.97 23.12 -28.90
C LEU A 121 14.27 24.31 -29.57
N GLY A 122 14.21 24.31 -30.90
CA GLY A 122 13.44 25.35 -31.61
C GLY A 122 13.31 25.19 -33.11
N ARG A 123 13.34 23.95 -33.65
CA ARG A 123 13.10 23.71 -35.07
C ARG A 123 12.15 22.52 -35.23
N LEU A 124 10.84 22.79 -35.17
CA LEU A 124 9.75 22.17 -35.94
C LEU A 124 8.41 22.56 -35.32
N LEU A 125 7.86 23.72 -35.70
CA LEU A 125 6.43 23.88 -36.03
C LEU A 125 6.19 25.25 -36.69
N HIS A 126 6.71 25.42 -37.91
CA HIS A 126 6.22 26.44 -38.84
C HIS A 126 5.31 25.73 -39.85
N ALA A 127 4.01 25.75 -39.58
CA ALA A 127 2.96 25.50 -40.56
C ALA A 127 1.70 26.25 -40.08
N GLY A 128 1.58 27.50 -40.46
CA GLY A 128 0.48 28.36 -40.03
C GLY A 128 0.62 29.81 -40.54
N GLU A 129 0.83 29.98 -41.84
CA GLU A 129 0.66 31.27 -42.54
C GLU A 129 -0.49 31.05 -43.54
N LEU A 130 -1.71 31.48 -43.21
CA LEU A 130 -2.30 32.75 -43.64
C LEU A 130 -2.34 32.90 -45.18
N VAL A 131 -3.43 32.40 -45.77
CA VAL A 131 -3.84 32.75 -47.15
C VAL A 131 -4.74 33.98 -47.06
N PRO A 132 -4.38 35.14 -47.64
CA PRO A 132 -5.26 36.29 -47.74
C PRO A 132 -6.21 36.12 -48.92
N GLY A 133 -7.45 36.57 -48.73
CA GLY A 133 -8.49 36.53 -49.76
C GLY A 133 -8.17 37.38 -50.97
N GLN A 134 -8.62 36.91 -52.13
CA GLN A 134 -8.83 37.72 -53.33
C GLN A 134 -10.25 37.47 -53.82
N LEU A 135 -10.98 38.59 -53.92
CA LEU A 135 -12.28 38.77 -54.55
C LEU A 135 -12.12 38.97 -56.07
N LEU A 136 -13.25 38.88 -56.78
CA LEU A 136 -13.50 39.10 -58.22
C LEU A 136 -13.09 37.92 -59.13
N GLY A 137 -13.92 37.43 -60.07
CA GLY A 137 -15.18 37.91 -60.60
C GLY A 137 -15.26 37.56 -62.09
N ARG A 138 -16.38 36.94 -62.49
CA ARG A 138 -16.84 36.57 -63.85
C ARG A 138 -16.22 35.34 -64.52
#